data_AF-A0A3D4JL96-F1
#
_entry.id   AF-A0A3D4JL96-F1
#
_cell.length_a   1.000
_cell.length_b   1.000
_cell.length_c   1.000
_cell.angle_alpha   90.00
_cell.angle_beta   90.00
_cell.angle_gamma   90.00
#
_symmetry.space_group_name_H-M   'P 1'
#
loop_
_entity.id
_entity.type
_entity.pdbx_description
1 polymer ?
#
loop_
_entity_poly.entity_id
_entity_poly.type
_entity_poly.pdbx_seq_one_letter_code
_entity_poly.pdbx_strand_id
1 'polypeptide(L)' 'MIAIDDNGPGVPDEALPKLFDVFYRSDSSRNNPNKGSGLGPAITAKILERFGGSIYAENLKPTRIR' A
#
# COMPACT_ATOMS: atom_id res chain seq x y z
N MET A 1 13.08 11.90 2.64
CA MET A 1 11.95 11.03 3.01
C MET A 1 10.71 11.61 2.35
N ILE A 2 9.91 10.78 1.71
CA ILE A 2 8.64 11.17 1.09
C ILE A 2 7.56 10.32 1.75
N ALA A 3 6.49 10.94 2.24
CA ALA A 3 5.33 10.28 2.81
C ALA A 3 4.09 10.67 2.01
N ILE A 4 3.17 9.72 1.84
CA ILE A 4 1.91 9.90 1.13
C ILE A 4 0.83 9.29 2.01
N ASP A 5 -0.16 10.09 2.34
CA ASP A 5 -1.28 9.71 3.17
C ASP A 5 -2.58 9.82 2.37
N ASP A 6 -3.55 8.97 2.68
CA ASP A 6 -4.90 9.03 2.11
C ASP A 6 -5.97 8.93 3.20
N ASN A 7 -7.17 9.45 2.88
CA ASN A 7 -8.31 9.45 3.81
C ASN A 7 -9.21 8.22 3.61
N GLY A 8 -8.70 7.16 2.99
CA GLY A 8 -9.41 5.91 2.78
C GLY A 8 -9.54 5.09 4.07
N PRO A 9 -10.20 3.92 3.98
CA PRO A 9 -10.46 3.07 5.14
C PRO A 9 -9.20 2.37 5.70
N GLY A 10 -8.02 2.62 5.13
CA GLY A 10 -6.80 1.86 5.42
C GLY A 10 -6.86 0.42 4.89
N VAL A 11 -5.98 -0.42 5.43
CA VAL A 11 -5.92 -1.86 5.14
C VAL A 11 -5.73 -2.66 6.43
N PRO A 12 -6.11 -3.96 6.46
CA PRO A 12 -5.75 -4.83 7.59
C PRO A 12 -4.24 -4.88 7.83
N ASP A 13 -3.79 -4.98 9.07
CA ASP A 13 -2.37 -4.95 9.41
C ASP A 13 -1.59 -6.10 8.75
N GLU A 14 -2.23 -7.27 8.59
CA GLU A 14 -1.67 -8.42 7.88
C GLU A 14 -1.55 -8.25 6.36
N ALA A 15 -2.14 -7.18 5.81
CA ALA A 15 -2.03 -6.80 4.40
C ALA A 15 -0.86 -5.84 4.16
N LEU A 16 -0.47 -5.03 5.13
CA LEU A 16 0.61 -4.04 5.02
C LEU A 16 1.91 -4.59 4.41
N PRO A 17 2.48 -5.72 4.89
CA PRO A 17 3.72 -6.25 4.30
C PRO A 17 3.51 -6.81 2.88
N LYS A 18 2.28 -7.14 2.50
CA LYS A 18 1.94 -7.75 1.21
C LYS A 18 1.57 -6.72 0.14
N LEU A 19 1.41 -5.44 0.50
CA LEU A 19 1.01 -4.40 -0.45
C LEU A 19 1.97 -4.27 -1.64
N PHE A 20 3.24 -4.66 -1.45
CA PHE A 20 4.27 -4.59 -2.47
C PHE A 20 4.48 -5.92 -3.22
N ASP A 21 3.67 -6.95 -2.93
CA ASP A 21 3.70 -8.22 -3.65
C ASP A 21 3.03 -8.06 -5.02
N VAL A 22 3.59 -8.74 -6.03
CA VAL A 22 3.08 -8.70 -7.40
C VAL A 22 1.67 -9.30 -7.43
N PHE A 23 0.72 -8.57 -8.03
CA PHE A 23 -0.70 -8.95 -8.14
C PHE A 23 -1.46 -8.98 -6.80
N TYR A 24 -0.86 -8.52 -5.70
CA TYR A 24 -1.59 -8.47 -4.43
C TYR A 24 -2.71 -7.45 -4.47
N ARG A 25 -3.85 -7.86 -3.91
CA ARG A 25 -5.08 -7.07 -3.78
C ARG A 25 -5.72 -7.44 -2.45
N SER A 26 -5.97 -6.44 -1.60
CA SER A 26 -6.76 -6.62 -0.39
C SER A 26 -8.23 -6.89 -0.76
N ASP A 27 -8.94 -7.63 0.09
CA ASP A 27 -10.31 -8.09 -0.19
C ASP A 27 -11.28 -6.94 -0.50
N SER A 28 -11.11 -5.80 0.19
CA SER A 28 -11.85 -4.56 -0.06
C SER A 28 -11.72 -4.06 -1.51
N SER A 29 -10.58 -4.35 -2.17
CA SER A 29 -10.32 -3.96 -3.56
C SER A 29 -10.75 -5.01 -4.59
N ARG A 30 -10.94 -6.28 -4.19
CA ARG A 30 -11.28 -7.39 -5.11
C ARG A 30 -12.68 -7.25 -5.71
N ASN A 31 -13.60 -6.62 -4.99
CA ASN A 31 -14.99 -6.45 -5.41
C ASN A 31 -15.19 -5.46 -6.57
N ASN A 32 -14.11 -4.83 -7.07
CA ASN A 32 -14.17 -3.98 -8.25
C ASN A 32 -13.09 -4.37 -9.28
N PRO A 33 -13.42 -5.20 -10.29
CA PRO A 33 -12.44 -5.67 -11.26
C PRO A 33 -11.82 -4.55 -12.11
N ASN A 34 -12.47 -3.38 -12.21
CA ASN A 34 -11.94 -2.21 -12.91
C ASN A 34 -10.87 -1.44 -12.12
N LYS A 35 -10.62 -1.77 -10.84
CA LYS A 35 -9.61 -1.12 -10.00
C LYS A 35 -8.28 -1.88 -10.01
N GLY A 36 -7.54 -1.75 -11.12
CA GLY A 36 -6.09 -2.03 -11.20
C GLY A 36 -5.65 -3.50 -11.09
N SER A 37 -4.48 -3.80 -11.65
CA SER A 37 -3.91 -5.16 -11.68
C SER A 37 -3.15 -5.56 -10.41
N GLY A 38 -3.03 -4.69 -9.41
CA GLY A 38 -2.17 -4.93 -8.24
C GLY A 38 -0.66 -4.85 -8.56
N LEU A 39 -0.28 -4.19 -9.66
CA LEU A 39 1.13 -4.08 -10.08
C LEU A 39 1.82 -2.79 -9.62
N GLY A 40 1.07 -1.70 -9.41
CA GLY A 40 1.65 -0.38 -9.13
C GLY A 40 2.64 -0.37 -7.96
N PRO A 41 2.21 -0.77 -6.74
CA PRO A 41 3.11 -0.79 -5.58
C PRO A 41 4.31 -1.73 -5.74
N ALA A 42 4.12 -2.89 -6.36
CA ALA A 42 5.19 -3.86 -6.60
C ALA A 42 6.27 -3.31 -7.54
N ILE A 43 5.85 -2.61 -8.62
CA ILE A 43 6.78 -1.94 -9.54
C ILE A 43 7.55 -0.84 -8.79
N THR A 44 6.87 -0.02 -7.99
CA THR A 44 7.51 1.03 -7.20
C THR A 44 8.58 0.46 -6.25
N ALA A 45 8.26 -0.61 -5.53
CA ALA A 45 9.22 -1.27 -4.64
C ALA A 45 10.47 -1.75 -5.40
N LYS A 46 10.29 -2.39 -6.57
CA LYS A 46 11.42 -2.86 -7.41
C LYS A 46 12.28 -1.74 -7.96
N ILE A 47 11.67 -0.60 -8.32
CA ILE A 47 12.42 0.59 -8.74
C ILE A 47 13.26 1.12 -7.57
N LEU A 48 12.65 1.30 -6.40
CA LEU A 48 13.35 1.82 -5.22
C LEU A 48 14.50 0.89 -4.79
N GLU A 49 14.28 -0.42 -4.74
CA GLU A 49 15.32 -1.43 -4.45
C GLU A 49 16.52 -1.28 -5.42
N ARG A 50 16.26 -1.10 -6.73
CA ARG A 50 17.31 -0.93 -7.74
C ARG A 50 18.16 0.32 -7.53
N PHE A 51 17.59 1.37 -6.93
CA PHE A 51 18.29 2.62 -6.61
C PHE A 51 18.79 2.67 -5.15
N GLY A 52 18.74 1.56 -4.41
CA GLY A 52 19.21 1.49 -3.02
C GLY A 52 18.26 2.16 -2.01
N GLY A 53 17.01 2.42 -2.40
CA GLY A 53 15.96 2.93 -1.54
C GLY A 53 15.10 1.82 -0.92
N SER A 54 14.17 2.23 -0.06
CA SER A 54 13.21 1.35 0.61
C SER A 54 11.83 1.98 0.62
N ILE A 55 10.79 1.14 0.71
CA ILE A 55 9.40 1.55 0.87
C ILE A 55 8.76 0.72 1.97
N TYR A 56 7.84 1.33 2.72
CA TYR A 56 7.00 0.66 3.71
C TYR A 56 5.62 1.31 3.70
N ALA A 57 4.66 0.66 4.34
CA ALA A 57 3.30 1.17 4.51
C ALA A 57 2.89 1.04 5.99
N GLU A 58 2.12 2.01 6.47
CA GLU A 58 1.53 2.02 7.80
C GLU A 58 0.12 2.60 7.74
N ASN A 59 -0.76 2.18 8.64
CA ASN A 59 -2.06 2.83 8.81
C ASN A 59 -1.87 4.14 9.60
N LEU A 60 -2.56 5.20 9.18
CA LEU A 60 -2.62 6.42 9.97
C LEU A 60 -3.18 6.11 11.36
N LYS A 61 -2.47 6.53 12.40
CA LYS A 61 -2.99 6.40 13.76
C LYS A 61 -4.25 7.27 13.88
N PRO A 62 -5.34 6.77 14.46
CA PRO A 62 -6.51 7.59 14.70
C PRO A 62 -6.09 8.80 15.53
N THR A 63 -6.18 9.98 14.93
CA THR A 63 -5.93 11.25 15.64
C THR A 63 -6.97 11.34 16.74
N ARG A 64 -6.52 11.16 17.99
CA ARG A 64 -7.37 11.32 19.17
C ARG A 64 -7.76 12.80 19.24
N ILE A 65 -8.90 13.15 18.65
CA ILE A 65 -9.50 14.46 18.81
C ILE A 65 -9.75 14.61 20.33
N ARG A 66 -9.09 15.61 20.93
CA ARG A 66 -9.39 16.09 22.28
C ARG A 66 -10.62 16.99 22.23
#